data_AF-A0A437LFM9-F1
#
_entry.id   AF-A0A437LFM9-F1
#
_cell.length_a   1.000
_cell.length_b   1.000
_cell.length_c   1.000
_cell.angle_alpha   90.00
_cell.angle_beta   90.00
_cell.angle_gamma   90.00
#
_symmetry.space_group_name_H-M   'P 1'
#
loop_
_entity.id
_entity.type
_entity.pdbx_description
1 polymer ?
#
loop_
_entity_poly.entity_id
_entity_poly.type
_entity_poly.pdbx_seq_one_letter_code
_entity_poly.pdbx_strand_id
1 'polypeptide(L)'
;MTDFTSAAQRVLDDPRLTPYFHFDHRPPPLPLRNDTGADLDVPALTADGREVTEDGADDHALHVVSWSDEGGHGAMALRYPVEGLSITARLIRDGEVWRVEALDLVER
;
A
#
# COMPACT_ATOMS: atom_id res chain seq x y z
N MET A 1 18.16 -2.51 1.21
CA MET A 1 17.19 -3.06 0.25
C MET A 1 15.83 -2.91 0.94
N THR A 2 14.95 -2.14 0.31
CA THR A 2 13.49 -2.03 0.57
C THR A 2 12.94 -1.52 1.92
N ASP A 3 13.17 -0.23 2.19
CA ASP A 3 12.41 0.49 3.22
C ASP A 3 10.91 0.61 2.85
N PHE A 4 10.62 0.91 1.59
CA PHE A 4 9.24 1.03 1.10
C PHE A 4 8.49 -0.31 1.12
N THR A 5 9.02 -1.38 0.50
CA THR A 5 8.28 -2.65 0.35
C THR A 5 7.86 -3.22 1.71
N SER A 6 8.77 -3.17 2.69
CA SER A 6 8.48 -3.67 4.03
C SER A 6 7.43 -2.81 4.75
N ALA A 7 7.48 -1.49 4.60
CA ALA A 7 6.44 -0.59 5.12
C ALA A 7 5.09 -0.80 4.43
N ALA A 8 5.09 -0.89 3.09
CA ALA A 8 3.90 -1.09 2.28
C ALA A 8 3.22 -2.42 2.62
N GLN A 9 3.99 -3.51 2.76
CA GLN A 9 3.43 -4.80 3.16
C GLN A 9 2.72 -4.70 4.51
N ARG A 10 3.25 -3.94 5.47
CA ARG A 10 2.60 -3.75 6.78
C ARG A 10 1.29 -2.98 6.69
N VAL A 11 1.18 -2.04 5.75
CA VAL A 11 -0.08 -1.35 5.48
C VAL A 11 -1.07 -2.30 4.83
N LEU A 12 -0.65 -3.08 3.82
CA LEU A 12 -1.52 -4.03 3.11
C LEU A 12 -1.99 -5.20 3.99
N ASP A 13 -1.18 -5.60 4.97
CA ASP A 13 -1.52 -6.61 5.98
C ASP A 13 -2.49 -6.09 7.05
N ASP A 14 -2.80 -4.79 7.08
CA ASP A 14 -3.71 -4.24 8.08
C ASP A 14 -5.12 -4.80 7.88
N PRO A 15 -5.73 -5.45 8.90
CA PRO A 15 -7.02 -6.12 8.75
C PRO A 15 -8.17 -5.17 8.42
N ARG A 16 -7.98 -3.85 8.62
CA ARG A 16 -8.96 -2.84 8.19
C ARG A 16 -9.05 -2.70 6.68
N LEU A 17 -8.02 -3.12 5.92
CA LEU A 17 -8.03 -3.06 4.47
C LEU A 17 -8.63 -4.32 3.81
N THR A 18 -8.67 -5.44 4.53
CA THR A 18 -9.22 -6.71 4.02
C THR A 18 -10.59 -6.58 3.35
N PRO A 19 -11.57 -5.82 3.89
CA PRO A 19 -12.87 -5.67 3.26
C PRO A 19 -12.85 -5.04 1.86
N TYR A 20 -11.80 -4.32 1.46
CA TYR A 20 -11.71 -3.60 0.18
C TYR A 20 -10.97 -4.39 -0.91
N PHE A 21 -10.35 -5.52 -0.54
CA PHE A 21 -9.65 -6.41 -1.46
C PHE A 21 -10.62 -7.45 -2.05
N HIS A 22 -11.49 -7.00 -2.96
CA HIS A 22 -12.49 -7.83 -3.62
C HIS A 22 -11.93 -8.60 -4.84
N PHE A 23 -11.09 -9.60 -4.60
CA PHE A 23 -10.47 -10.43 -5.66
C PHE A 23 -11.47 -11.29 -6.47
N ASP A 24 -12.71 -11.45 -6.00
CA ASP A 24 -13.77 -12.11 -6.78
C ASP A 24 -14.29 -11.22 -7.93
N HIS A 25 -13.99 -9.92 -7.86
CA HIS A 25 -14.41 -8.92 -8.84
C HIS A 25 -13.23 -8.32 -9.61
N ARG A 26 -11.99 -8.71 -9.28
CA ARG A 26 -10.77 -8.11 -9.85
C ARG A 26 -9.77 -9.20 -10.22
N PRO A 27 -9.07 -9.09 -11.37
CA PRO A 27 -8.07 -10.08 -11.74
C PRO A 27 -6.96 -10.10 -10.68
N PRO A 28 -6.60 -11.27 -10.11
CA PRO A 28 -5.32 -11.41 -9.45
C PRO A 28 -4.23 -11.48 -10.53
N PRO A 29 -3.11 -10.75 -10.40
CA PRO A 29 -2.66 -9.95 -9.25
C PRO A 29 -3.33 -8.56 -9.12
N LEU A 30 -3.34 -7.99 -7.90
CA LEU A 30 -3.77 -6.60 -7.68
C LEU A 30 -2.74 -5.65 -8.34
N PRO A 31 -3.14 -4.80 -9.29
CA PRO A 31 -2.18 -3.87 -9.89
C PRO A 31 -1.81 -2.76 -8.90
N LEU A 32 -0.55 -2.36 -8.91
CA LEU A 32 -0.01 -1.25 -8.13
C LEU A 32 0.56 -0.21 -9.08
N ARG A 33 0.23 1.05 -8.81
CA ARG A 33 0.73 2.19 -9.55
C ARG A 33 1.50 3.12 -8.62
N ASN A 34 2.74 3.44 -8.99
CA ASN A 34 3.55 4.41 -8.27
C ASN A 34 3.32 5.82 -8.82
N ASP A 35 2.59 6.66 -8.08
CA ASP A 35 2.34 8.07 -8.41
C ASP A 35 3.25 9.04 -7.63
N THR A 36 4.19 8.52 -6.82
CA THR A 36 5.04 9.36 -5.95
C THR A 36 6.09 10.18 -6.72
N GLY A 37 6.41 9.76 -7.95
CA GLY A 37 7.53 10.29 -8.73
C GLY A 37 8.92 9.85 -8.24
N ALA A 38 8.99 9.08 -7.15
CA ALA A 38 10.21 8.45 -6.66
C ALA A 38 10.37 7.04 -7.25
N ASP A 39 11.61 6.57 -7.31
CA ASP A 39 11.91 5.17 -7.62
C ASP A 39 11.59 4.31 -6.39
N LEU A 40 10.43 3.64 -6.40
CA LEU A 40 9.99 2.77 -5.33
C LEU A 40 10.24 1.32 -5.73
N ASP A 41 11.01 0.63 -4.92
CA ASP A 41 11.24 -0.80 -5.05
C ASP A 41 9.97 -1.53 -4.55
N VAL A 42 9.17 -2.08 -5.47
CA VAL A 42 7.87 -2.73 -5.21
C VAL A 42 7.83 -4.28 -5.26
N PRO A 43 8.94 -5.04 -5.30
CA PRO A 43 8.86 -6.48 -5.55
C PRO A 43 8.22 -7.21 -4.36
N ALA A 44 7.39 -8.21 -4.69
CA ALA A 44 6.83 -9.19 -3.74
C ALA A 44 5.85 -8.65 -2.70
N LEU A 45 5.06 -7.63 -3.04
CA LEU A 45 3.91 -7.23 -2.23
C LEU A 45 2.76 -8.24 -2.37
N THR A 46 2.02 -8.42 -1.29
CA THR A 46 0.76 -9.17 -1.29
C THR A 46 -0.34 -8.40 -0.58
N ALA A 47 -1.58 -8.55 -1.07
CA ALA A 47 -2.80 -8.03 -0.44
C ALA A 47 -3.76 -9.20 -0.25
N ASP A 48 -4.23 -9.43 0.99
CA ASP A 48 -5.04 -10.60 1.38
C ASP A 48 -4.47 -11.95 0.86
N GLY A 49 -3.14 -12.10 0.92
CA GLY A 49 -2.44 -13.29 0.46
C GLY A 49 -2.36 -13.47 -1.06
N ARG A 50 -2.80 -12.50 -1.87
CA ARG A 50 -2.67 -12.48 -3.33
C ARG A 50 -1.55 -11.55 -3.76
N GLU A 51 -0.89 -11.89 -4.86
CA GLU A 51 0.21 -11.09 -5.41
C GLU A 51 -0.27 -9.70 -5.85
N VAL A 52 0.59 -8.72 -5.62
CA VAL A 52 0.48 -7.36 -6.13
C VAL A 52 1.54 -7.18 -7.21
N THR A 53 1.15 -6.72 -8.39
CA THR A 53 2.09 -6.47 -9.50
C THR A 53 2.12 -5.00 -9.88
N GLU A 54 3.27 -4.52 -10.29
CA GLU A 54 3.36 -3.19 -10.89
C GLU A 54 2.69 -3.20 -12.27
N ASP A 55 1.54 -2.52 -12.38
CA ASP A 55 0.89 -2.25 -13.65
C ASP A 55 0.30 -0.84 -13.60
N GLY A 56 1.01 0.11 -14.19
CA GLY A 56 0.68 1.53 -14.14
C GLY A 56 -0.53 1.93 -15.00
N ALA A 57 -1.11 1.02 -15.77
CA ALA A 57 -2.20 1.31 -16.72
C ALA A 57 -3.57 0.72 -16.34
N ASP A 58 -3.67 -0.06 -15.26
CA ASP A 58 -4.94 -0.68 -14.86
C ASP A 58 -5.83 0.29 -14.04
N ASP A 59 -7.11 0.41 -14.42
CA ASP A 59 -8.11 1.25 -13.72
C ASP A 59 -8.43 0.72 -12.30
N HIS A 60 -8.11 -0.55 -12.03
CA HIS A 60 -8.19 -1.22 -10.74
C HIS A 60 -6.88 -1.17 -9.94
N ALA A 61 -5.91 -0.33 -10.34
CA ALA A 61 -4.67 -0.19 -9.60
C ALA A 61 -4.89 0.42 -8.21
N LEU A 62 -4.10 -0.05 -7.25
CA LEU A 62 -3.84 0.65 -6.00
C LEU A 62 -2.71 1.66 -6.23
N HIS A 63 -2.97 2.93 -5.93
CA HIS A 63 -2.03 4.01 -6.18
C HIS A 63 -1.22 4.30 -4.93
N VAL A 64 0.10 4.28 -5.04
CA VAL A 64 1.01 4.83 -4.03
C VAL A 64 1.17 6.32 -4.31
N VAL A 65 0.56 7.16 -3.49
CA VAL A 65 0.51 8.62 -3.68
C VAL A 65 1.72 9.30 -3.04
N SER A 66 2.13 8.83 -1.86
CA SER A 66 3.33 9.35 -1.20
C SER A 66 3.96 8.31 -0.27
N TRP A 67 5.28 8.38 -0.14
CA TRP A 67 6.07 7.66 0.85
C TRP A 67 7.18 8.57 1.39
N SER A 68 7.40 8.55 2.71
CA SER A 68 8.56 9.18 3.35
C SER A 68 8.98 8.39 4.59
N ASP A 69 10.29 8.24 4.79
CA ASP A 69 10.92 7.76 6.03
C ASP A 69 11.82 8.87 6.59
N GLU A 70 11.49 9.36 7.78
CA GLU A 70 12.28 10.32 8.53
C GLU A 70 12.74 9.70 9.85
N GLY A 71 13.91 9.06 9.81
CA GLY A 71 14.57 8.57 11.03
C GLY A 71 13.81 7.47 11.76
N GLY A 72 13.08 6.61 11.04
CA GLY A 72 12.26 5.55 11.63
C GLY A 72 10.80 5.93 11.83
N HIS A 73 10.37 7.09 11.33
CA HIS A 73 8.97 7.48 11.22
C HIS A 73 8.55 7.47 9.75
N GLY A 74 7.64 6.57 9.41
CA GLY A 74 7.13 6.39 8.06
C GLY A 74 5.77 7.08 7.88
N ALA A 75 5.56 7.71 6.73
CA ALA A 75 4.25 8.18 6.31
C ALA A 75 3.95 7.69 4.89
N MET A 76 2.78 7.05 4.73
CA MET A 76 2.35 6.50 3.46
C MET A 76 0.93 6.96 3.14
N ALA A 77 0.71 7.38 1.90
CA ALA A 77 -0.63 7.61 1.37
C ALA A 77 -0.88 6.68 0.19
N LEU A 78 -1.98 5.94 0.25
CA LEU A 78 -2.46 5.09 -0.82
C LEU A 78 -3.84 5.56 -1.26
N ARG A 79 -4.17 5.38 -2.54
CA ARG A 79 -5.51 5.65 -3.05
C ARG A 79 -5.98 4.45 -3.86
N TYR A 80 -7.23 4.06 -3.66
CA TYR A 80 -7.87 3.06 -4.51
C TYR A 80 -9.07 3.66 -5.24
N PRO A 81 -8.89 4.16 -6.49
CA PRO A 81 -9.93 4.92 -7.18
C PRO A 81 -11.22 4.14 -7.42
N VAL A 82 -11.13 2.85 -7.77
CA VAL A 82 -12.32 2.04 -8.10
C VAL A 82 -13.26 1.85 -6.90
N GLU A 83 -12.72 1.88 -5.69
CA GLU A 83 -13.48 1.79 -4.43
C GLU A 83 -13.69 3.15 -3.75
N GLY A 84 -13.30 4.25 -4.39
CA GLY A 84 -13.37 5.58 -3.77
C GLY A 84 -12.50 5.73 -2.51
N LEU A 85 -11.48 4.88 -2.34
CA LEU A 85 -10.74 4.75 -1.09
C LEU A 85 -9.53 5.68 -1.04
N SER A 86 -9.33 6.35 0.09
CA SER A 86 -8.08 7.04 0.43
C SER A 86 -7.56 6.53 1.77
N ILE A 87 -6.32 6.04 1.79
CA ILE A 87 -5.67 5.46 2.96
C ILE A 87 -4.48 6.33 3.32
N THR A 88 -4.37 6.72 4.59
CA THR A 88 -3.18 7.37 5.14
C THR A 88 -2.68 6.53 6.30
N ALA A 89 -1.42 6.11 6.25
CA ALA A 89 -0.79 5.32 7.30
C ALA A 89 0.41 6.06 7.90
N ARG A 90 0.51 6.04 9.23
CA ARG A 90 1.70 6.40 9.97
C ARG A 90 2.34 5.14 10.50
N LEU A 91 3.64 5.01 10.26
CA LEU A 91 4.42 3.86 10.66
C LEU A 91 5.55 4.27 11.58
N ILE A 92 5.92 3.37 12.49
CA ILE A 92 7.09 3.51 13.34
C ILE A 92 7.97 2.28 13.16
N ARG A 93 9.29 2.50 13.07
CA ARG A 93 10.27 1.42 12.98
C ARG A 93 10.60 0.91 14.38
N ASP A 94 10.34 -0.37 14.61
CA ASP A 94 10.67 -1.10 15.82
C ASP A 94 11.78 -2.11 15.49
N GLY A 95 13.03 -1.70 15.73
CA GLY A 95 14.22 -2.44 15.26
C GLY A 95 14.33 -2.45 13.74
N GLU A 96 14.24 -3.63 13.14
CA GLU A 96 14.31 -3.83 11.68
C GLU A 96 12.92 -3.92 11.02
N VAL A 97 11.85 -3.75 11.80
CA VAL A 97 10.47 -3.99 11.34
C VAL A 97 9.64 -2.72 11.42
N TRP A 98 8.84 -2.47 10.39
CA TRP A 98 7.81 -1.44 10.41
C TRP A 98 6.56 -1.91 11.13
N ARG A 99 5.94 -1.02 11.91
CA ARG A 99 4.64 -1.22 12.53
C ARG A 99 3.72 -0.07 12.17
N VAL A 100 2.48 -0.38 11.79
CA VAL A 100 1.42 0.63 11.61
C VAL A 100 1.04 1.18 12.98
N GLU A 101 1.30 2.46 13.21
CA GLU A 101 0.92 3.17 14.42
C GLU A 101 -0.51 3.72 14.30
N ALA A 102 -0.82 4.30 13.13
CA ALA A 102 -2.14 4.80 12.80
C ALA A 102 -2.44 4.52 11.33
N LEU A 103 -3.72 4.27 11.04
CA LEU A 103 -4.21 4.18 9.66
C LEU A 103 -5.60 4.80 9.65
N ASP A 104 -5.74 5.81 8.81
CA ASP A 104 -6.98 6.50 8.52
C ASP A 104 -7.44 6.08 7.14
N LEU A 105 -8.73 5.77 7.04
CA LEU A 105 -9.36 5.32 5.81
C LEU A 105 -10.59 6.19 5.56
N VAL A 106 -10.69 6.72 4.35
CA VAL A 106 -11.80 7.56 3.91
C VAL A 106 -12.38 6.95 2.64
N GLU A 107 -13.66 6.62 2.69
CA GLU A 107 -14.49 6.23 1.55
C GLU A 107 -15.19 7.48 0.99
N ARG A 108 -15.30 7.57 -0.33
CA ARG A 108 -15.94 8.70 -1.03
C ARG A 108 -16.94 8.24 -2.06
#